data_AF-A0A8X6JMP7-F1
#
_entry.id   AF-A0A8X6JMP7-F1
#
_cell.length_a   1.000
_cell.length_b   1.000
_cell.length_c   1.000
_cell.angle_alpha   90.00
_cell.angle_beta   90.00
_cell.angle_gamma   90.00
#
_symmetry.space_group_name_H-M   'P 1'
#
loop_
_entity.id
_entity.type
_entity.pdbx_description
1 polymer ?
#
loop_
_entity_poly.entity_id
_entity_poly.type
_entity_poly.pdbx_seq_one_letter_code
_entity_poly.pdbx_strand_id
1 'polypeptide(L)'
;MGLDYQHGTGHGIGHFLGVHEGPISISEKSGNGKGYGLQPGMFLSDEPGYYEKDKFGIRLETMMMVIKAHPPHNFNDMKFHTFEPVSFVPFEPKLLNFSLLSKKQKEWLNWFNMKTRNTVGIELQKQGRERGLRWLLSKTEYIPIDDCSNHSPNVIKLHSFTIFCILAAFFL
;
A
#
# COMPACT_ATOMS: atom_id res chain seq x y z
N MET A 1 21.77 4.67 8.60
CA MET A 1 20.92 5.88 8.57
C MET A 1 20.64 6.30 10.02
N GLY A 2 20.50 7.59 10.31
CA GLY A 2 20.32 8.13 11.66
C GLY A 2 19.09 9.04 11.78
N LEU A 3 17.96 8.61 11.19
CA LEU A 3 16.69 9.35 11.16
C LEU A 3 15.63 8.56 11.94
N ASP A 4 14.68 9.25 12.55
CA ASP A 4 13.60 8.68 13.36
C ASP A 4 12.38 9.62 13.42
N TYR A 5 11.25 9.17 14.00
CA TYR A 5 10.05 9.96 14.24
C TYR A 5 9.56 9.86 15.69
N GLN A 6 9.20 11.01 16.27
CA GLN A 6 8.98 11.15 17.73
C GLN A 6 7.54 10.82 18.18
N HIS A 7 6.91 9.82 17.59
CA HIS A 7 5.58 9.31 17.99
C HIS A 7 5.47 7.79 17.79
N GLY A 8 4.38 7.18 18.27
CA GLY A 8 4.13 5.75 18.01
C GLY A 8 3.85 5.49 16.53
N THR A 9 4.14 4.27 16.07
CA THR A 9 3.80 3.83 14.71
C THR A 9 2.30 3.67 14.50
N GLY A 10 1.53 3.44 15.56
CA GLY A 10 0.07 3.43 15.49
C GLY A 10 -0.66 3.21 16.80
N HIS A 11 -1.97 3.38 16.75
CA HIS A 11 -2.90 3.24 17.89
C HIS A 11 -4.15 2.46 17.47
N GLY A 12 -4.89 1.91 18.44
CA GLY A 12 -6.19 1.31 18.17
C GLY A 12 -7.24 2.33 17.75
N ILE A 13 -8.26 1.87 17.01
CA ILE A 13 -9.36 2.70 16.52
C ILE A 13 -10.69 2.02 16.85
N GLY A 14 -11.57 2.74 17.54
CA GLY A 14 -12.87 2.24 17.97
C GLY A 14 -13.93 2.32 16.88
N HIS A 15 -14.87 1.38 16.91
CA HIS A 15 -16.01 1.36 15.99
C HIS A 15 -17.07 2.38 16.41
N PHE A 16 -17.11 3.52 15.71
CA PHE A 16 -17.96 4.67 16.06
C PHE A 16 -17.72 5.18 17.50
N LEU A 17 -16.46 5.10 17.95
CA LEU A 17 -15.97 5.51 19.27
C LEU A 17 -14.69 6.36 19.10
N GLY A 18 -13.74 6.25 20.02
CA GLY A 18 -12.50 7.02 19.99
C GLY A 18 -11.65 6.68 18.77
N VAL A 19 -11.13 7.71 18.09
CA VAL A 19 -10.11 7.52 17.05
C VAL A 19 -8.79 7.02 17.63
N HIS A 20 -8.50 7.37 18.89
CA HIS A 20 -7.43 6.76 19.68
C HIS A 20 -8.07 5.87 20.76
N GLU A 21 -8.08 4.56 20.54
CA GLU A 21 -8.69 3.59 21.44
C GLU A 21 -7.64 2.59 21.96
N GLY A 22 -7.40 2.62 23.26
CA GLY A 22 -6.60 1.61 23.94
C GLY A 22 -7.38 0.31 24.17
N PRO A 23 -6.73 -0.78 24.62
CA PRO A 23 -5.34 -0.84 25.08
C PRO A 23 -4.31 -1.12 23.97
N ILE A 24 -4.75 -1.32 22.72
CA ILE A 24 -3.85 -1.71 21.63
C ILE A 24 -3.09 -0.50 21.07
N SER A 25 -1.79 -0.67 20.84
CA SER A 25 -0.94 0.34 20.20
C SER A 25 0.35 -0.30 19.67
N ILE A 26 0.85 0.22 18.56
CA ILE A 26 2.17 -0.08 18.01
C ILE A 26 3.07 1.11 18.34
N SER A 27 3.77 1.05 19.46
CA SER A 27 4.66 2.13 19.91
C SER A 27 5.75 1.56 20.81
N GLU A 28 6.94 2.15 20.76
CA GLU A 28 8.00 1.86 21.74
C GLU A 28 7.56 2.18 23.18
N LYS A 29 6.66 3.17 23.34
CA LYS A 29 6.11 3.57 24.64
C LYS A 29 5.04 2.61 25.17
N SER A 30 4.64 1.60 24.39
CA SER A 30 3.66 0.57 24.82
C SER A 30 4.21 -0.39 25.89
N GLY A 31 5.40 -0.12 26.43
CA GLY A 31 6.03 -0.89 27.50
C GLY A 31 5.27 -0.76 28.82
N ASN A 32 4.59 -1.85 29.21
CA ASN A 32 4.41 -2.31 30.59
C ASN A 32 3.98 -3.78 30.70
N GLY A 33 4.15 -4.61 29.66
CA GLY A 33 3.90 -6.06 29.72
C GLY A 33 2.44 -6.48 29.93
N LYS A 34 1.50 -5.53 29.94
CA LYS A 34 0.04 -5.76 30.01
C LYS A 34 -0.66 -5.62 28.66
N GLY A 35 0.11 -5.48 27.58
CA GLY A 35 -0.44 -5.37 26.23
C GLY A 35 -1.16 -6.65 25.84
N TYR A 36 -2.45 -6.54 25.53
CA TYR A 36 -3.19 -7.63 24.89
C TYR A 36 -2.59 -7.84 23.51
N GLY A 37 -2.15 -9.06 23.20
CA GLY A 37 -1.59 -9.38 21.88
C GLY A 37 -2.61 -9.09 20.77
N LEU A 38 -2.15 -8.60 19.63
CA LEU A 38 -3.01 -8.31 18.48
C LEU A 38 -3.84 -9.53 18.09
N GLN A 39 -5.16 -9.37 18.01
CA GLN A 39 -6.11 -10.41 17.63
C GLN A 39 -6.84 -10.04 16.34
N PRO A 40 -7.23 -11.03 15.51
CA PRO A 40 -8.04 -10.78 14.33
C PRO A 40 -9.31 -9.97 14.64
N GLY A 41 -9.62 -8.99 13.79
CA GLY A 41 -10.75 -8.07 13.94
C GLY A 41 -10.44 -6.77 14.68
N MET A 42 -9.24 -6.62 15.25
CA MET A 42 -8.79 -5.34 15.80
C MET A 42 -8.41 -4.36 14.67
N PHE A 43 -8.75 -3.08 14.84
CA PHE A 43 -8.41 -1.99 13.92
C PHE A 43 -7.36 -1.07 14.53
N LEU A 44 -6.33 -0.71 13.75
CA LEU A 44 -5.23 0.15 14.16
C LEU A 44 -4.84 1.12 13.04
N SER A 45 -4.19 2.22 13.37
CA SER A 45 -3.41 3.00 12.39
C SER A 45 -2.05 2.33 12.13
N ASP A 46 -1.53 2.49 10.91
CA ASP A 46 -0.13 2.34 10.53
C ASP A 46 0.32 3.69 9.94
N GLU A 47 1.08 4.46 10.72
CA GLU A 47 1.30 5.88 10.50
C GLU A 47 2.76 6.38 10.66
N PRO A 48 3.78 5.71 10.10
CA PRO A 48 5.16 6.19 10.19
C PRO A 48 5.31 7.59 9.59
N GLY A 49 6.24 8.37 10.16
CA GLY A 49 6.49 9.73 9.73
C GLY A 49 7.97 10.11 9.69
N TYR A 50 8.24 11.34 9.24
CA TYR A 50 9.52 12.02 9.36
C TYR A 50 9.27 13.53 9.34
N TYR A 51 9.94 14.26 10.23
CA TYR A 51 9.74 15.70 10.37
C TYR A 51 11.10 16.41 10.44
N GLU A 52 11.38 17.18 9.40
CA GLU A 52 12.58 18.01 9.30
C GLU A 52 12.23 19.41 9.81
N LYS A 53 12.77 19.77 10.97
CA LYS A 53 12.49 21.04 11.64
C LYS A 53 12.67 22.22 10.68
N ASP A 54 11.70 23.12 10.69
CA ASP A 54 11.67 24.36 9.89
C ASP A 54 11.73 24.13 8.35
N LYS A 55 11.48 22.89 7.88
CA LYS A 55 11.42 22.58 6.44
C LYS A 55 10.10 21.91 6.06
N PHE A 56 9.93 20.63 6.42
CA PHE A 56 8.77 19.84 5.98
C PHE A 56 8.48 18.68 6.93
N GLY A 57 7.29 18.10 6.79
CA GLY A 57 6.89 16.88 7.48
C GLY A 57 6.19 15.92 6.53
N ILE A 58 6.36 14.62 6.77
CA ILE A 58 5.72 13.54 6.03
C ILE A 58 5.13 12.57 7.05
N ARG A 59 3.89 12.17 6.84
CA ARG A 59 3.27 11.03 7.53
C ARG A 59 2.40 10.29 6.53
N LEU A 60 2.54 8.98 6.49
CA LEU A 60 1.70 8.10 5.66
C LEU A 60 0.90 7.24 6.61
N GLU A 61 -0.40 7.51 6.69
CA GLU A 61 -1.30 6.86 7.63
C GLU A 61 -2.36 6.03 6.89
N THR A 62 -2.48 4.76 7.25
CA THR A 62 -3.50 3.84 6.74
C THR A 62 -4.14 3.10 7.91
N MET A 63 -5.47 2.99 7.91
CA MET A 63 -6.17 2.14 8.84
C MET A 63 -6.04 0.68 8.40
N MET A 64 -5.62 -0.17 9.33
CA MET A 64 -5.34 -1.60 9.14
C MET A 64 -6.22 -2.44 10.07
N MET A 65 -6.73 -3.56 9.57
CA MET A 65 -7.38 -4.58 10.35
C MET A 65 -6.45 -5.78 10.52
N VAL A 66 -6.34 -6.30 11.74
CA VAL A 66 -5.62 -7.55 12.00
C VAL A 66 -6.45 -8.71 11.44
N ILE A 67 -5.83 -9.58 10.66
CA ILE A 67 -6.44 -10.79 10.08
C ILE A 67 -5.57 -12.01 10.33
N LYS A 68 -6.14 -13.21 10.17
CA LYS A 68 -5.37 -14.46 10.21
C LYS A 68 -4.44 -14.53 9.00
N ALA A 69 -3.19 -14.92 9.22
CA ALA A 69 -2.25 -15.19 8.15
C ALA A 69 -2.20 -16.69 7.84
N HIS A 70 -1.91 -17.02 6.58
CA HIS A 70 -1.81 -18.39 6.08
C HIS A 70 -0.45 -18.60 5.42
N PRO A 71 0.65 -18.65 6.20
CA PRO A 71 1.98 -18.90 5.65
C PRO A 71 2.05 -20.29 5.00
N PRO A 72 2.96 -20.51 4.03
CA PRO A 72 3.10 -21.79 3.33
C PRO A 72 3.62 -22.91 4.23
N HIS A 73 4.23 -22.57 5.36
CA HIS A 73 4.72 -23.51 6.35
C HIS A 73 4.07 -23.20 7.70
N ASN A 74 3.82 -24.26 8.47
CA ASN A 74 3.29 -24.17 9.82
C ASN A 74 4.31 -24.78 10.78
N PHE A 75 4.64 -24.06 11.85
CA PHE A 75 5.50 -24.55 12.91
C PHE A 75 4.62 -24.81 14.14
N ASN A 76 4.51 -26.08 14.56
CA ASN A 76 3.79 -26.50 15.76
C ASN A 76 2.37 -25.93 15.92
N ASP A 77 1.60 -25.86 14.83
CA ASP A 77 0.23 -25.31 14.82
C ASP A 77 0.11 -23.88 15.36
N MET A 78 1.19 -23.11 15.28
CA MET A 78 1.18 -21.71 15.65
C MET A 78 0.29 -20.92 14.69
N LYS A 79 -0.55 -20.06 15.28
CA LYS A 79 -1.40 -19.13 14.55
C LYS A 79 -0.61 -17.87 14.25
N PHE A 80 -0.57 -17.49 12.98
CA PHE A 80 0.05 -16.25 12.54
C PHE A 80 -1.03 -15.21 12.19
N HIS A 81 -0.68 -13.94 12.32
CA HIS A 81 -1.53 -12.81 11.97
C HIS A 81 -0.82 -11.90 10.96
N THR A 82 -1.60 -11.18 10.17
CA THR A 82 -1.13 -10.14 9.25
C THR A 82 -2.15 -9.00 9.25
N PHE A 83 -1.91 -7.97 8.45
CA PHE A 83 -2.77 -6.80 8.36
C PHE A 83 -3.43 -6.71 6.97
N GLU A 84 -4.67 -6.23 6.96
CA GLU A 84 -5.40 -5.84 5.74
C GLU A 84 -5.74 -4.34 5.82
N PRO A 85 -5.39 -3.52 4.82
CA PRO A 85 -5.80 -2.12 4.78
C PRO A 85 -7.31 -2.00 4.58
N VAL A 86 -7.93 -1.06 5.29
CA VAL A 86 -9.36 -0.79 5.18
C VAL A 86 -9.66 0.63 4.67
N SER A 87 -8.69 1.53 4.74
CA SER A 87 -8.74 2.86 4.11
C SER A 87 -7.98 2.86 2.78
N PHE A 88 -8.65 3.21 1.69
CA PHE A 88 -8.06 3.21 0.34
C PHE A 88 -8.00 4.62 -0.24
N VAL A 89 -6.82 5.25 -0.13
CA VAL A 89 -6.51 6.54 -0.76
C VAL A 89 -5.17 6.39 -1.47
N PRO A 90 -5.04 6.79 -2.76
CA PRO A 90 -3.78 6.65 -3.48
C PRO A 90 -2.62 7.38 -2.80
N PHE A 91 -1.45 6.74 -2.78
CA PHE A 91 -0.20 7.44 -2.47
C PHE A 91 0.12 8.47 -3.58
N GLU A 92 0.76 9.58 -3.25
CA GLU A 92 1.15 10.59 -4.25
C GLU A 92 2.39 10.11 -5.03
N PRO A 93 2.27 9.74 -6.32
CA PRO A 93 3.39 9.13 -7.05
C PRO A 93 4.56 10.09 -7.24
N LYS A 94 4.31 11.41 -7.27
CA LYS A 94 5.36 12.43 -7.39
C LYS A 94 6.30 12.51 -6.19
N LEU A 95 5.90 11.96 -5.04
CA LEU A 95 6.69 11.94 -3.81
C LEU A 95 7.38 10.59 -3.58
N LEU A 96 7.26 9.64 -4.51
CA LEU A 96 7.86 8.32 -4.42
C LEU A 96 9.11 8.22 -5.30
N ASN A 97 10.20 7.78 -4.69
CA ASN A 97 11.37 7.34 -5.45
C ASN A 97 11.31 5.82 -5.64
N PHE A 98 10.80 5.38 -6.79
CA PHE A 98 10.61 3.94 -7.09
C PHE A 98 11.90 3.12 -7.14
N SER A 99 13.07 3.75 -7.28
CA SER A 99 14.37 3.05 -7.25
C SER A 99 14.74 2.55 -5.85
N LEU A 100 14.14 3.13 -4.80
CA LEU A 100 14.33 2.71 -3.41
C LEU A 100 13.39 1.57 -3.00
N LEU A 101 12.39 1.25 -3.83
CA LEU A 101 11.41 0.21 -3.53
C LEU A 101 11.89 -1.14 -4.07
N SER A 102 11.87 -2.15 -3.20
CA SER A 102 12.05 -3.55 -3.60
C SER A 102 10.92 -4.01 -4.52
N LYS A 103 11.14 -5.10 -5.25
CA LYS A 103 10.12 -5.77 -6.06
C LYS A 103 8.83 -6.02 -5.27
N LYS A 104 8.92 -6.58 -4.06
CA LYS A 104 7.76 -6.84 -3.19
C LYS A 104 7.00 -5.57 -2.79
N GLN A 105 7.71 -4.47 -2.54
CA GLN A 105 7.06 -3.18 -2.22
C GLN A 105 6.34 -2.59 -3.43
N LYS A 106 6.93 -2.69 -4.63
CA LYS A 106 6.26 -2.29 -5.88
C LYS A 106 5.02 -3.15 -6.15
N GLU A 107 5.12 -4.46 -5.96
CA GLU A 107 3.99 -5.40 -6.06
C GLU A 107 2.87 -5.04 -5.08
N TRP A 108 3.20 -4.77 -3.82
CA TRP A 108 2.25 -4.34 -2.81
C TRP A 108 1.56 -3.02 -3.19
N LEU A 109 2.31 -2.02 -3.67
CA LEU A 109 1.75 -0.73 -4.07
C LEU A 109 0.83 -0.86 -5.29
N ASN A 110 1.18 -1.69 -6.27
CA ASN A 110 0.31 -2.00 -7.41
C ASN A 110 -0.97 -2.72 -6.97
N TRP A 111 -0.87 -3.68 -6.05
CA TRP A 111 -2.02 -4.34 -5.46
C TRP A 111 -2.92 -3.33 -4.73
N PHE A 112 -2.35 -2.43 -3.93
CA PHE A 112 -3.09 -1.38 -3.22
C PHE A 112 -3.78 -0.41 -4.18
N ASN A 113 -3.09 0.02 -5.25
CA ASN A 113 -3.66 0.86 -6.31
C ASN A 113 -4.82 0.17 -7.04
N MET A 114 -4.71 -1.12 -7.31
CA MET A 114 -5.80 -1.92 -7.89
C MET A 114 -7.00 -2.00 -6.92
N LYS A 115 -6.77 -2.32 -5.64
CA LYS A 115 -7.84 -2.38 -4.63
C LYS A 115 -8.52 -1.02 -4.48
N THR A 116 -7.76 0.07 -4.48
CA THR A 116 -8.29 1.44 -4.45
C THR A 116 -9.21 1.74 -5.64
N ARG A 117 -8.81 1.37 -6.86
CA ARG A 117 -9.65 1.51 -8.06
C ARG A 117 -10.94 0.68 -7.96
N ASN A 118 -10.85 -0.57 -7.52
CA ASN A 118 -12.00 -1.46 -7.46
C ASN A 118 -12.96 -1.12 -6.32
N THR A 119 -12.47 -0.61 -5.20
CA THR A 119 -13.33 -0.24 -4.06
C THR A 119 -13.86 1.18 -4.22
N VAL A 120 -12.97 2.17 -4.31
CA VAL A 120 -13.36 3.59 -4.32
C VAL A 120 -13.76 4.03 -5.72
N GLY A 121 -13.03 3.59 -6.76
CA GLY A 121 -13.34 3.97 -8.14
C GLY A 121 -14.73 3.52 -8.60
N ILE A 122 -15.13 2.29 -8.29
CA ILE A 122 -16.49 1.79 -8.57
C ILE A 122 -17.54 2.67 -7.88
N GLU A 123 -17.29 3.09 -6.64
CA GLU A 123 -18.27 3.86 -5.88
C GLU A 123 -18.33 5.33 -6.33
N LEU A 124 -17.20 5.90 -6.78
CA LEU A 124 -17.18 7.19 -7.48
C LEU A 124 -17.97 7.13 -8.79
N GLN A 125 -17.86 6.04 -9.55
CA GLN A 125 -18.59 5.85 -10.80
C GLN A 125 -20.09 5.78 -10.58
N LYS A 126 -20.55 4.95 -9.63
CA LYS A 126 -21.97 4.81 -9.27
C LYS A 126 -22.59 6.14 -8.84
N GLN A 127 -21.83 6.97 -8.14
CA GLN A 127 -22.25 8.31 -7.71
C GLN A 127 -22.11 9.39 -8.80
N GLY A 128 -21.66 9.06 -10.01
CA GLY A 128 -21.45 10.03 -11.10
C GLY A 128 -20.32 11.02 -10.85
N ARG A 129 -19.36 10.70 -9.97
CA ARG A 129 -18.25 11.60 -9.59
C ARG A 129 -17.07 11.50 -10.55
N GLU A 130 -17.29 11.86 -11.81
CA GLU A 130 -16.31 11.68 -12.89
C GLU A 130 -14.96 12.37 -12.64
N ARG A 131 -14.97 13.59 -12.09
CA ARG A 131 -13.73 14.32 -11.76
C ARG A 131 -12.89 13.54 -10.75
N GLY A 132 -13.52 13.00 -9.71
CA GLY A 132 -12.87 12.21 -8.68
C GLY A 132 -12.33 10.89 -9.26
N LEU A 133 -13.13 10.22 -10.09
CA LEU A 133 -12.73 8.98 -10.74
C LEU A 133 -11.51 9.20 -11.64
N ARG A 134 -11.51 10.22 -12.50
CA ARG A 134 -10.38 10.56 -13.36
C ARG A 134 -9.11 10.87 -12.56
N TRP A 135 -9.25 11.63 -11.47
CA TRP A 135 -8.13 11.90 -10.56
C TRP A 135 -7.59 10.61 -9.93
N LEU A 136 -8.47 9.74 -9.40
CA LEU A 136 -8.07 8.49 -8.78
C LEU A 136 -7.30 7.60 -9.76
N LEU A 137 -7.79 7.46 -11.00
CA LEU A 137 -7.13 6.68 -12.05
C LEU A 137 -5.73 7.22 -12.36
N SER A 138 -5.58 8.55 -12.44
CA SER A 138 -4.27 9.18 -12.68
C SER A 138 -3.25 8.98 -11.55
N LYS A 139 -3.72 8.66 -10.33
CA LYS A 139 -2.87 8.41 -9.16
C LYS A 139 -2.60 6.93 -8.90
N THR A 140 -3.25 6.05 -9.64
CA THR A 140 -3.21 4.59 -9.42
C THR A 140 -2.71 3.84 -10.65
N GLU A 141 -1.91 4.52 -11.48
CA GLU A 141 -1.23 3.92 -12.63
C GLU A 141 -0.31 2.78 -12.20
N TYR A 142 -0.12 1.82 -13.10
CA TYR A 142 0.72 0.66 -12.84
C TYR A 142 2.20 1.05 -12.77
N ILE A 143 2.89 0.59 -11.73
CA ILE A 143 4.31 0.83 -11.52
C ILE A 143 5.09 -0.36 -12.10
N PRO A 144 6.01 -0.14 -13.06
CA PRO A 144 6.84 -1.21 -13.60
C PRO A 144 7.68 -1.90 -12.53
N ILE A 145 7.68 -3.22 -12.57
CA ILE A 145 8.51 -4.07 -11.72
C ILE A 145 9.68 -4.54 -12.59
N ASP A 146 10.87 -4.07 -12.26
CA ASP A 146 12.09 -4.48 -12.95
C ASP A 146 12.40 -5.93 -12.55
N ASP A 147 12.40 -6.84 -13.52
CA ASP A 147 12.86 -8.21 -13.27
C ASP A 147 14.38 -8.21 -13.21
N CYS A 148 14.93 -8.58 -12.04
CA CYS A 148 16.37 -8.78 -11.84
C CYS A 148 16.93 -10.02 -12.57
N SER A 149 16.30 -10.52 -13.63
CA SER A 149 16.80 -11.63 -14.44
C SER A 149 17.74 -11.20 -15.57
N ASN A 150 17.93 -9.90 -15.81
CA ASN A 150 18.82 -9.41 -16.87
C ASN A 150 20.01 -8.61 -16.30
N HIS A 151 20.96 -9.33 -15.69
CA HIS A 151 22.34 -8.86 -15.57
C HIS A 151 23.28 -9.87 -16.24
N SER A 152 23.21 -9.93 -17.56
CA SER A 152 24.33 -10.38 -18.40
C SER A 152 24.79 -9.18 -19.22
N PRO A 153 26.05 -8.73 -19.11
CA PRO A 153 26.57 -7.69 -19.97
C PRO A 153 26.85 -8.29 -21.36
N ASN A 154 26.42 -7.55 -22.39
CA ASN A 154 26.70 -7.75 -23.82
C ASN A 154 25.91 -8.83 -24.56
N VAL A 155 24.77 -8.44 -25.14
CA VAL A 155 24.47 -8.76 -26.54
C VAL A 155 23.94 -7.50 -27.23
N ILE A 156 24.70 -7.00 -28.20
CA ILE A 156 24.27 -5.98 -29.17
C ILE A 156 23.41 -6.68 -30.23
N LYS A 157 22.37 -5.97 -30.70
CA LYS A 157 21.59 -6.09 -31.97
C LYS A 157 20.15 -6.59 -31.75
N LEU A 158 19.11 -6.08 -32.42
CA LEU A 158 19.03 -5.21 -33.61
C LEU A 158 17.68 -4.45 -33.63
N HIS A 159 17.65 -3.34 -34.36
CA HIS A 159 16.49 -2.53 -34.71
C HIS A 159 15.28 -3.28 -35.30
N SER A 160 14.12 -2.70 -34.98
CA SER A 160 12.91 -2.51 -35.82
C SER A 160 12.12 -3.76 -36.21
N PHE A 161 10.83 -3.78 -35.86
CA PHE A 161 9.75 -3.96 -36.83
C PHE A 161 8.43 -3.44 -36.25
N THR A 162 7.97 -2.32 -36.82
CA THR A 162 6.60 -1.83 -36.76
C THR A 162 5.68 -2.89 -37.37
N ILE A 163 4.62 -3.30 -36.68
CA ILE A 163 3.47 -3.96 -37.30
C ILE A 163 2.20 -3.21 -36.89
N PHE A 164 1.75 -2.37 -37.82
CA PHE A 164 0.36 -1.99 -37.99
C PHE A 164 -0.46 -3.26 -38.28
N CYS A 165 -1.53 -3.48 -37.53
CA CYS A 165 -2.66 -4.29 -38.00
C CYS A 165 -3.93 -3.46 -37.89
N ILE A 166 -4.25 -2.77 -38.98
CA ILE A 166 -5.61 -2.43 -39.37
C ILE A 166 -6.08 -3.61 -40.24
N LEU A 167 -7.24 -4.18 -39.92
CA LEU A 167 -8.22 -4.70 -40.88
C LEU A 167 -9.51 -4.92 -40.07
N ALA A 168 -10.46 -4.00 -40.13
CA ALA A 168 -11.44 -3.81 -41.19
C ALA A 168 -12.71 -4.63 -40.91
N ALA A 169 -13.79 -3.86 -40.80
CA ALA A 169 -15.16 -4.31 -40.80
C ALA A 169 -15.44 -5.29 -41.94
N PHE A 170 -16.19 -6.35 -41.64
CA PHE A 170 -17.07 -6.97 -42.62
C PHE A 170 -18.51 -6.54 -42.30
N PHE A 171 -19.15 -5.99 -43.31
CA PHE A 171 -20.57 -5.65 -43.38
C PHE A 171 -21.42 -6.91 -43.47
N LEU A 172 -22.42 -7.04 -42.58
CA LEU A 172 -23.86 -7.25 -42.85
C LEU A 172 -24.59 -7.53 -41.52
#